data_AF-A0A1V9YD89-F1
#
_entry.id   AF-A0A1V9YD89-F1
#
_cell.length_a   1.000
_cell.length_b   1.000
_cell.length_c   1.000
_cell.angle_alpha   90.00
_cell.angle_beta   90.00
_cell.angle_gamma   90.00
#
_symmetry.space_group_name_H-M   'P 1'
#
loop_
_entity.id
_entity.type
_entity.pdbx_description
1 polymer ?
#
loop_
_entity_poly.entity_id
_entity_poly.type
_entity_poly.pdbx_seq_one_letter_code
_entity_poly.pdbx_strand_id
1 'polypeptide(L)' 'MNAVSNNIVAERTSYIHSVDKNNAEEYENVKTPGELEGGALRRGGAPVYTSAEVLAILYQYCMIGIVYGGISA' A
#
# COMPACT_ATOMS: atom_id res chain seq x y z
N MET A 1 -23.58 -9.38 -28.58
CA MET A 1 -23.50 -7.91 -28.61
C MET A 1 -23.69 -7.19 -27.26
N ASN A 2 -23.90 -7.86 -26.11
CA ASN A 2 -24.24 -7.16 -24.84
C ASN A 2 -23.04 -6.66 -24.01
N ALA A 3 -21.81 -7.12 -24.28
CA ALA A 3 -20.62 -6.72 -23.51
C ALA A 3 -20.13 -5.29 -23.85
N VAL A 4 -20.31 -4.86 -25.11
CA VAL A 4 -19.88 -3.55 -25.61
C VAL A 4 -20.71 -2.43 -24.96
N SER A 5 -22.02 -2.62 -24.83
CA SER A 5 -22.92 -1.65 -24.19
C SER A 5 -22.58 -1.39 -22.73
N ASN A 6 -22.16 -2.43 -21.99
CA ASN A 6 -21.78 -2.30 -20.58
C ASN A 6 -20.51 -1.46 -20.37
N ASN A 7 -19.56 -1.54 -21.31
CA ASN A 7 -18.32 -0.75 -21.26
C ASN A 7 -18.61 0.75 -21.52
N ILE A 8 -19.48 1.05 -22.50
CA ILE A 8 -19.89 2.42 -22.83
C ILE A 8 -20.64 3.09 -21.67
N VAL A 9 -21.49 2.33 -20.97
CA VAL A 9 -22.18 2.83 -19.77
C VAL A 9 -21.18 3.06 -18.64
N ALA A 10 -20.25 2.13 -18.40
CA ALA A 10 -19.20 2.28 -17.39
C ALA A 10 -18.29 3.50 -17.64
N GLU A 11 -17.87 3.73 -18.89
CA GLU A 11 -17.06 4.88 -19.30
C GLU A 11 -17.79 6.22 -19.11
N ARG A 12 -19.12 6.25 -19.30
CA ARG A 12 -19.93 7.46 -19.05
C ARG A 12 -20.19 7.70 -17.57
N THR A 13 -20.29 6.66 -16.74
CA THR A 13 -20.48 6.80 -15.28
C THR A 13 -19.25 7.35 -14.56
N SER A 14 -18.03 7.03 -15.02
CA SER A 14 -16.80 7.58 -14.44
C SER A 14 -16.68 9.08 -14.69
N TYR A 15 -17.13 9.58 -15.85
CA TYR A 15 -17.14 11.00 -16.17
C TYR A 15 -18.08 11.78 -15.23
N ILE A 16 -19.28 11.26 -14.97
CA ILE A 16 -20.27 11.89 -14.08
C ILE A 16 -19.74 11.95 -12.64
N HIS A 17 -19.09 10.90 -12.16
CA HIS A 17 -18.53 10.87 -10.80
C HIS A 17 -17.30 11.78 -10.64
N SER A 18 -16.58 12.08 -11.74
CA SER A 18 -15.42 12.99 -11.72
C SER A 18 -15.78 14.49 -11.68
N VAL A 19 -17.00 14.84 -12.11
CA VAL A 19 -17.52 16.22 -12.17
C VAL A 19 -18.15 16.63 -10.84
N ASP A 20 -18.53 15.68 -9.98
CA ASP A 20 -19.03 15.95 -8.62
C ASP A 20 -17.89 16.28 -7.63
N LYS A 21 -16.97 17.15 -8.05
CA LYS A 21 -15.91 17.75 -7.23
C LYS A 21 -16.39 19.01 -6.50
N ASN A 22 -17.70 19.24 -6.44
CA ASN A 22 -18.26 20.40 -5.74
C ASN A 22 -18.15 20.29 -4.21
N ASN A 23 -17.69 19.14 -3.70
CA ASN A 23 -17.33 18.93 -2.30
C ASN A 23 -15.81 18.77 -2.11
N ALA A 24 -15.01 19.59 -2.82
CA ALA A 24 -13.56 19.67 -2.59
C ALA A 24 -13.21 19.95 -1.12
N GLU A 25 -14.07 20.72 -0.43
CA GLU A 25 -13.94 21.00 1.01
C GLU A 25 -14.20 19.77 1.89
N GLU A 26 -15.07 18.85 1.47
CA GLU A 26 -15.31 17.58 2.18
C GLU A 26 -14.15 16.59 1.95
N TYR A 27 -13.61 16.52 0.74
CA TYR A 27 -12.49 15.62 0.43
C TYR A 27 -11.18 16.05 1.10
N GLU A 28 -10.90 17.36 1.19
CA GLU A 28 -9.76 17.90 1.95
C GLU A 28 -9.85 17.54 3.44
N ASN A 29 -11.05 17.61 4.03
CA ASN A 29 -11.28 17.26 5.44
C ASN A 29 -11.16 15.76 5.73
N VAL A 30 -11.33 14.91 4.71
CA VAL A 30 -11.31 13.44 4.85
C VAL A 30 -9.95 12.83 4.52
N LYS A 31 -9.14 13.45 3.64
CA LYS A 31 -7.92 12.83 3.12
C LYS A 31 -6.81 12.67 4.15
N THR A 32 -6.74 13.56 5.13
CA THR A 32 -5.82 13.42 6.27
C THR A 32 -6.50 14.01 7.50
N PRO A 33 -7.02 13.21 8.44
CA PRO A 33 -7.51 13.75 9.70
C PRO A 33 -6.37 14.54 10.35
N GLY A 34 -6.53 15.86 10.44
CA GLY A 34 -5.47 16.80 10.84
C GLY A 34 -5.01 16.66 12.28
N GLU A 35 -5.83 16.03 13.12
CA GLU A 35 -5.54 15.74 14.53
C GLU A 35 -5.45 14.23 14.72
N LEU A 36 -4.30 13.65 14.38
CA LEU A 36 -3.94 12.32 14.86
C LEU A 36 -3.62 12.45 16.35
N GLU A 37 -4.63 12.30 17.23
CA GLU A 37 -4.53 12.26 18.71
C GLU A 37 -3.58 11.14 19.20
N GLY A 38 -2.27 11.27 18.95
CA GLY A 38 -1.24 10.27 19.28
C GLY A 38 -0.45 9.69 18.09
N GLY A 39 -0.68 10.17 16.87
CA GLY A 39 0.16 9.92 15.70
C GLY A 39 -0.02 8.56 15.02
N ALA A 40 0.00 8.55 13.68
CA ALA A 40 0.02 7.36 12.83
C ALA A 40 1.29 6.50 13.02
N LEU A 41 2.29 7.02 13.73
CA LEU A 41 3.49 6.31 14.11
C LEU A 41 3.23 5.55 15.41
N ARG A 42 2.93 4.25 15.30
CA ARG A 42 3.10 3.34 16.44
C ARG A 42 4.53 3.56 16.98
N ARG A 43 4.70 3.60 18.30
CA ARG A 43 6.01 3.71 18.97
C ARG A 43 6.87 2.47 18.65
N GLY A 44 7.40 2.43 17.44
CA GLY A 44 8.33 1.44 16.93
C GLY A 44 9.53 2.22 16.46
N GLY A 45 10.57 2.28 17.30
CA GLY A 45 11.86 2.77 16.84
C GLY A 45 12.40 1.87 15.73
N ALA A 46 13.44 2.34 15.03
CA ALA A 46 14.15 1.49 14.09
C ALA A 46 14.65 0.22 14.79
N PRO A 47 14.51 -0.97 14.16
CA PRO A 47 15.03 -2.20 14.73
C PRO A 47 16.55 -2.12 14.83
N VAL A 48 17.10 -2.62 15.94
CA VAL A 48 18.56 -2.71 16.13
C VAL A 48 19.07 -3.85 15.25
N TYR A 49 19.76 -3.53 14.15
CA TYR A 49 20.23 -4.52 13.18
C TYR A 49 21.26 -5.54 13.72
N THR A 50 21.88 -5.22 14.86
CA THR A 50 22.78 -6.13 15.57
C THR A 50 22.08 -7.00 16.61
N SER A 51 20.76 -6.86 16.79
CA SER A 51 19.95 -7.75 17.63
C SER A 51 19.88 -9.16 17.03
N ALA A 52 19.85 -10.17 17.89
CA ALA A 52 19.72 -11.58 17.49
C ALA A 52 18.46 -11.83 16.65
N GLU A 53 17.34 -11.17 16.97
CA GLU A 53 16.07 -11.35 16.25
C GLU A 53 16.16 -10.87 14.79
N VAL A 54 16.73 -9.68 14.59
CA VAL A 54 16.89 -9.08 13.25
C VAL A 54 17.89 -9.88 12.43
N LEU A 55 18.98 -10.29 13.06
CA LEU A 55 20.04 -11.07 12.42
C LEU A 55 19.53 -12.47 12.01
N ALA A 56 18.68 -13.11 12.83
CA ALA A 56 18.09 -14.41 12.50
C ALA A 56 17.23 -14.36 11.22
N ILE A 57 16.39 -13.33 11.08
CA ILE A 57 15.56 -13.15 9.88
C ILE A 57 16.44 -12.85 8.65
N LEU A 58 17.48 -12.03 8.82
CA LEU A 58 18.42 -11.72 7.76
C LEU A 58 19.16 -12.98 7.28
N TYR A 59 19.66 -13.80 8.21
CA TYR A 59 20.31 -15.08 7.87
C TYR A 59 19.36 -16.05 7.19
N GLN A 60 18.10 -16.13 7.63
CA GLN A 60 17.09 -16.97 6.98
C GLN A 60 16.93 -16.61 5.50
N TYR A 61 16.84 -15.31 5.19
CA TYR A 61 16.73 -14.84 3.81
C TYR A 61 18.00 -15.12 2.99
N CYS A 62 19.18 -14.86 3.57
CA CYS A 62 20.47 -15.16 2.93
C CYS A 62 20.60 -16.66 2.60
N MET A 63 20.18 -17.56 3.49
CA MET A 63 20.26 -19.00 3.29
C MET A 63 19.36 -19.48 2.15
N ILE A 64 18.16 -18.90 2.00
CA ILE A 64 17.29 -19.19 0.85
C ILE A 64 18.02 -18.88 -0.47
N GLY A 65 18.71 -17.73 -0.53
CA GLY A 65 19.51 -17.34 -1.69
C GLY A 65 20.68 -18.29 -1.96
N ILE A 66 21.40 -18.72 -0.91
CA ILE A 66 22.51 -19.67 -1.03
C ILE A 66 22.01 -21.05 -1.48
N VAL A 67 20.89 -21.53 -0.96
CA VAL A 67 20.32 -22.84 -1.29
C VAL A 67 19.82 -22.84 -2.73
N TYR A 68 18.97 -21.89 -3.12
CA TYR A 68 18.45 -21.86 -4.50
C TYR A 68 19.50 -21.46 -5.53
N GLY A 69 20.43 -20.56 -5.19
CA GLY A 69 21.50 -20.13 -6.09
C GLY A 69 22.68 -21.09 -6.16
N GLY A 70 22.99 -21.81 -5.07
CA GLY A 70 24.18 -22.65 -4.94
C GLY A 70 23.94 -24.14 -5.16
N ILE A 71 22.74 -24.66 -4.88
CA ILE A 71 22.43 -26.09 -5.12
C ILE A 71 22.06 -26.35 -6.60
N SER A 72 21.70 -25.30 -7.35
CA SER A 72 21.38 -25.38 -8.78
C SER A 72 22.49 -24.83 -9.70
N ALA A 73 23.75 -24.86 -9.24
CA ALA A 73 24.93 -24.54 -10.03
C ALA A 73 25.68 -25.82 -10.45
#